data_AF-A0A7S1SEB1-F1
#
_entry.id   AF-A0A7S1SEB1-F1
#
_cell.length_a   1.000
_cell.length_b   1.000
_cell.length_c   1.000
_cell.angle_alpha   90.00
_cell.angle_beta   90.00
_cell.angle_gamma   90.00
#
_symmetry.space_group_name_H-M   'P 1'
#
loop_
_entity.id
_entity.type
_entity.pdbx_description
1 polymer ?
#
loop_
_entity_poly.entity_id
_entity_poly.type
_entity_poly.pdbx_seq_one_letter_code
_entity_poly.pdbx_strand_id
1 'polypeptide(L)'
;MWVSPCGEKLCAAPSALPSRPLAPRSGAAQATGRGPILQWPEVRPPTGPPLYLPAKQELLALAPPAVVTTPQQQHQQQQQQQQQQPMHLVPCRPLHRPVAAPAPEKPVQWTAAQVAPAPLQQHHESKPAVQAARPPNLREAVVPLPSDAETKQPELGQRTRSLDFAIRCPGGHAMKARVSRELWTRSYEAECCGCHQHISAKDASYNCKECVYDLCMDCSTELQASMPGPTLDADQDDLFCLGPCNEIAEGDIFFCGPDKWGIHHVVLASSTMTPAERTISEKILQHHPDLANDVILCCNTIECTRPFRGQDYPWYPAMSVYTHRPSTGELFLIGDIAEGTAILGISDELVPVKLLLHPLRPGRTSTLFNSNLFQAAMEHCARESRRWSKGTAIKAITAKRSCLRAHEYAEPEARLELMEDLRRSWCKKPICSSVAIKVWQKYFEMSTGQQGTDLAVQRILRWMPVFGDRTAPSMLLETLSTHGWMLRSHFCTDSPVHSSAVGRAGL
;
A
#
# COMPACT_ATOMS: atom_id res chain seq x y z
N MET A 1 39.51 -30.92 0.83
CA MET A 1 39.93 -29.78 1.67
C MET A 1 40.75 -28.83 0.80
N TRP A 2 40.08 -27.88 0.15
CA TRP A 2 40.72 -26.75 -0.52
C TRP A 2 39.98 -25.51 -0.08
N VAL A 3 40.71 -24.62 0.56
CA VAL A 3 40.29 -23.29 1.00
C VAL A 3 40.36 -22.39 -0.24
N SER A 4 39.31 -21.61 -0.50
CA SER A 4 39.39 -20.44 -1.38
C SER A 4 39.21 -19.19 -0.51
N PRO A 5 40.14 -18.21 -0.59
CA PRO A 5 40.06 -16.99 0.19
C PRO A 5 39.09 -15.99 -0.46
N CYS A 6 38.22 -15.38 0.37
CA CYS A 6 37.49 -14.18 -0.01
C CYS A 6 38.51 -13.08 -0.36
N GLY A 7 38.52 -12.65 -1.60
CA GLY A 7 39.26 -11.48 -2.03
C GLY A 7 38.62 -10.22 -1.44
N GLU A 8 39.40 -9.48 -0.65
CA GLU A 8 39.18 -8.06 -0.37
C GLU A 8 39.16 -7.30 -1.71
N LYS A 9 37.96 -7.00 -2.20
CA LYS A 9 37.81 -5.95 -3.20
C LYS A 9 37.75 -4.63 -2.46
N LEU A 10 38.88 -3.92 -2.47
CA LEU A 10 38.95 -2.48 -2.24
C LEU A 10 37.92 -1.79 -3.13
N CYS A 11 36.81 -1.36 -2.55
CA CYS A 11 35.96 -0.35 -3.14
C CYS A 11 36.79 0.94 -3.19
N ALA A 12 37.24 1.32 -4.38
CA ALA A 12 37.80 2.65 -4.60
C ALA A 12 36.75 3.69 -4.20
N ALA A 13 37.13 4.59 -3.29
CA ALA A 13 36.29 5.69 -2.86
C ALA A 13 35.87 6.53 -4.08
N PRO A 14 34.58 6.86 -4.24
CA PRO A 14 34.18 7.82 -5.27
C PRO A 14 34.75 9.20 -4.91
N SER A 15 35.30 9.86 -5.92
CA SER A 15 35.79 11.24 -5.85
C SER A 15 34.80 12.14 -5.12
N ALA A 16 35.31 12.84 -4.09
CA ALA A 16 34.55 13.74 -3.24
C ALA A 16 33.68 14.70 -4.06
N LEU A 17 32.38 14.69 -3.79
CA LEU A 17 31.47 15.77 -4.18
C LEU A 17 31.95 17.06 -3.48
N PRO A 18 31.84 18.24 -4.14
CA PRO A 18 32.25 19.49 -3.53
C PRO A 18 31.41 19.78 -2.29
N SER A 19 32.08 19.85 -1.14
CA SER A 19 31.52 20.25 0.14
C SER A 19 30.99 21.68 0.05
N ARG A 20 29.67 21.84 0.21
CA ARG A 20 29.03 23.15 0.42
C ARG A 20 29.54 23.76 1.73
N PRO A 21 29.92 25.04 1.78
CA PRO A 21 30.33 25.68 3.01
C PRO A 21 29.12 25.84 3.94
N LEU A 22 29.25 25.32 5.16
CA LEU A 22 28.36 25.59 6.28
C LEU A 22 28.42 27.08 6.63
N ALA A 23 27.27 27.75 6.59
CA ALA A 23 27.14 29.12 7.08
C ALA A 23 27.36 29.17 8.61
N PRO A 24 28.06 30.19 9.13
CA PRO A 24 28.28 30.32 10.56
C PRO A 24 26.99 30.73 11.27
N ARG A 25 26.58 29.95 12.29
CA ARG A 25 25.58 30.34 13.28
C ARG A 25 26.17 31.37 14.24
N SER A 26 25.97 32.66 13.97
CA SER A 26 25.79 33.69 15.00
C SER A 26 24.44 33.46 15.68
N GLY A 27 24.20 33.62 16.97
CA GLY A 27 24.85 34.37 18.03
C GLY A 27 23.73 34.63 19.03
N ALA A 28 23.97 34.32 20.31
CA ALA A 28 22.99 34.47 21.37
C ALA A 28 22.59 35.94 21.56
N ALA A 29 21.29 36.21 21.69
CA ALA A 29 20.77 37.46 22.23
C ALA A 29 19.65 37.15 23.24
N GLN A 30 19.96 37.41 24.52
CA GLN A 30 18.98 37.65 25.56
C GLN A 30 18.25 38.96 25.27
N ALA A 31 16.93 38.96 25.32
CA ALA A 31 16.16 40.18 25.54
C ALA A 31 14.83 39.85 26.22
N THR A 32 14.75 40.24 27.48
CA THR A 32 13.54 40.42 28.27
C THR A 32 12.66 41.50 27.64
N GLY A 33 11.36 41.24 27.48
CA GLY A 33 10.40 42.28 27.10
C GLY A 33 8.97 41.78 27.06
N ARG A 34 8.18 42.10 28.10
CA ARG A 34 6.71 42.03 28.05
C ARG A 34 6.19 43.16 27.14
N GLY A 35 5.31 42.82 26.21
CA GLY A 35 4.57 43.73 25.32
C GLY A 35 3.31 43.05 24.78
N PRO A 36 2.31 43.79 24.28
CA PRO A 36 0.93 43.69 24.76
C PRO A 36 0.03 42.71 23.98
N ILE A 37 -1.06 42.33 24.66
CA ILE A 37 -2.22 41.59 24.15
C ILE A 37 -2.89 42.42 23.05
N LEU A 38 -2.86 41.91 21.81
CA LEU A 38 -3.67 42.42 20.71
C LEU A 38 -4.96 41.61 20.63
N GLN A 39 -6.08 42.31 20.83
CA GLN A 39 -7.43 41.80 20.64
C GLN A 39 -7.74 41.64 19.15
N TRP A 40 -8.37 40.52 18.79
CA TRP A 40 -8.92 40.26 17.47
C TRP A 40 -10.20 41.09 17.26
N PRO A 41 -10.43 41.69 16.07
CA PRO A 41 -11.70 42.34 15.79
C PRO A 41 -12.80 41.30 15.52
N GLU A 42 -13.95 41.48 16.17
CA GLU A 42 -15.19 40.77 15.88
C GLU A 42 -15.62 40.98 14.42
N VAL A 43 -15.73 39.89 13.68
CA VAL A 43 -16.34 39.86 12.34
C VAL A 43 -17.85 39.77 12.52
N ARG A 44 -18.59 40.83 12.17
CA ARG A 44 -20.05 40.79 12.09
C ARG A 44 -20.49 40.07 10.81
N PRO A 45 -21.51 39.21 10.86
CA PRO A 45 -22.06 38.58 9.66
C PRO A 45 -22.86 39.62 8.83
N PRO A 46 -22.86 39.53 7.50
CA PRO A 46 -23.67 40.41 6.66
C PRO A 46 -25.15 40.06 6.79
N THR A 47 -25.94 41.05 7.22
CA THR A 47 -27.40 41.08 7.10
C THR A 47 -27.76 41.55 5.70
N GLY A 48 -28.20 40.63 4.83
CA GLY A 48 -28.82 40.95 3.55
C GLY A 48 -29.87 39.89 3.20
N PRO A 49 -31.07 40.27 2.73
CA PRO A 49 -32.11 39.31 2.37
C PRO A 49 -31.78 38.65 1.01
N PRO A 50 -32.12 37.36 0.81
CA PRO A 50 -31.85 36.68 -0.44
C PRO A 50 -32.83 37.13 -1.53
N LEU A 51 -32.27 37.54 -2.67
CA LEU A 51 -33.02 37.81 -3.90
C LEU A 51 -33.45 36.49 -4.55
N TYR A 52 -34.76 36.34 -4.71
CA TYR A 52 -35.44 35.26 -5.39
C TYR A 52 -35.53 35.54 -6.90
N LEU A 53 -35.13 34.58 -7.75
CA LEU A 53 -35.58 34.46 -9.15
C LEU A 53 -35.64 32.96 -9.55
N PRO A 54 -36.44 32.58 -10.58
CA PRO A 54 -37.33 31.43 -10.47
C PRO A 54 -36.94 30.20 -11.30
N ALA A 55 -37.49 29.07 -10.85
CA ALA A 55 -38.02 27.92 -11.58
C ALA A 55 -37.17 27.27 -12.70
N LYS A 56 -36.65 26.07 -12.40
CA LYS A 56 -36.48 24.99 -13.38
C LYS A 56 -37.26 23.76 -12.90
N GLN A 57 -38.09 23.25 -13.80
CA GLN A 57 -38.98 22.09 -13.66
C GLN A 57 -38.20 20.78 -13.53
N GLU A 58 -38.67 19.98 -12.56
CA GLU A 58 -38.92 18.53 -12.52
C GLU A 58 -37.98 17.57 -13.28
N LEU A 59 -37.17 16.85 -12.49
CA LEU A 59 -36.83 15.45 -12.73
C LEU A 59 -36.83 14.71 -11.38
N LEU A 60 -38.00 14.13 -11.06
CA LEU A 60 -38.22 13.26 -9.91
C LEU A 60 -37.51 11.92 -10.13
N ALA A 61 -36.40 11.69 -9.41
CA ALA A 61 -35.86 10.37 -9.18
C ALA A 61 -36.05 10.00 -7.71
N LEU A 62 -36.66 8.84 -7.49
CA LEU A 62 -37.10 8.30 -6.21
C LEU A 62 -35.91 8.10 -5.25
N ALA A 63 -35.99 8.73 -4.06
CA ALA A 63 -35.15 8.36 -2.93
C ALA A 63 -35.58 6.98 -2.38
N PRO A 64 -34.66 6.09 -2.00
CA PRO A 64 -35.02 4.85 -1.31
C PRO A 64 -35.54 5.16 0.11
N PRO A 65 -36.52 4.40 0.62
CA PRO A 65 -37.06 4.62 1.95
C PRO A 65 -36.04 4.30 3.03
N ALA A 66 -36.05 5.10 4.09
CA ALA A 66 -35.29 4.85 5.30
C ALA A 66 -35.59 3.45 5.84
N VAL A 67 -34.53 2.69 6.14
CA VAL A 67 -34.62 1.38 6.78
C VAL A 67 -35.07 1.61 8.22
N VAL A 68 -36.37 1.40 8.47
CA VAL A 68 -36.92 1.32 9.82
C VAL A 68 -36.47 -0.02 10.39
N THR A 69 -35.44 0.01 11.23
CA THR A 69 -35.03 -1.17 12.02
C THR A 69 -36.17 -1.55 12.96
N THR A 70 -36.60 -2.80 12.90
CA THR A 70 -37.69 -3.30 13.73
C THR A 70 -37.26 -3.35 15.21
N PRO A 71 -38.19 -3.25 16.17
CA PRO A 71 -37.90 -3.39 17.60
C PRO A 71 -37.16 -4.70 17.95
N GLN A 72 -37.33 -5.74 17.14
CA GLN A 72 -36.64 -7.02 17.27
C GLN A 72 -35.14 -6.93 16.92
N GLN A 73 -34.76 -6.12 15.93
CA GLN A 73 -33.36 -5.84 15.61
C GLN A 73 -32.69 -4.98 16.68
N GLN A 74 -33.39 -3.99 17.24
CA GLN A 74 -32.88 -3.21 18.37
C GLN A 74 -32.69 -4.08 19.63
N HIS A 75 -33.61 -4.99 19.92
CA HIS A 75 -33.48 -5.92 21.05
C HIS A 75 -32.30 -6.89 20.87
N GLN A 76 -32.08 -7.39 19.64
CA GLN A 76 -30.95 -8.26 19.33
C GLN A 76 -29.60 -7.53 19.42
N GLN A 77 -29.55 -6.26 19.01
CA GLN A 77 -28.36 -5.41 19.13
C GLN A 77 -28.05 -5.06 20.59
N GLN A 78 -29.08 -4.86 21.42
CA GLN A 78 -28.92 -4.58 22.85
C GLN A 78 -28.50 -5.83 23.66
N GLN A 79 -28.97 -7.03 23.29
CA GLN A 79 -28.50 -8.29 23.89
C GLN A 79 -27.03 -8.59 23.55
N GLN A 80 -26.55 -8.20 22.36
CA GLN A 80 -25.14 -8.37 21.98
C GLN A 80 -24.19 -7.43 22.74
N GLN A 81 -24.66 -6.24 23.16
CA GLN A 81 -23.86 -5.31 23.99
C GLN A 81 -23.73 -5.79 25.45
N GLN A 82 -24.73 -6.48 26.00
CA GLN A 82 -24.68 -6.97 27.39
C GLN A 82 -23.71 -8.15 27.60
N GLN A 83 -23.32 -8.86 26.53
CA GLN A 83 -22.33 -9.96 26.62
C GLN A 83 -20.87 -9.47 26.59
N GLN A 84 -20.62 -8.16 26.54
CA GLN A 84 -19.28 -7.57 26.45
C GLN A 84 -18.77 -6.97 27.78
N GLN A 85 -19.13 -7.54 28.94
CA GLN A 85 -18.44 -7.16 30.18
C GLN A 85 -17.07 -7.86 30.29
N PRO A 86 -15.97 -7.13 30.56
CA PRO A 86 -14.66 -7.72 30.75
C PRO A 86 -14.58 -8.42 32.11
N MET A 87 -14.19 -9.70 32.10
CA MET A 87 -13.81 -10.43 33.30
C MET A 87 -12.61 -9.74 33.96
N HIS A 88 -12.78 -9.25 35.19
CA HIS A 88 -11.71 -8.72 36.02
C HIS A 88 -10.59 -9.76 36.20
N LEU A 89 -9.36 -9.40 35.80
CA LEU A 89 -8.17 -10.20 36.02
C LEU A 89 -7.75 -10.13 37.50
N VAL A 90 -7.61 -11.31 38.11
CA VAL A 90 -7.08 -11.52 39.47
C VAL A 90 -5.56 -11.26 39.48
N PRO A 91 -5.00 -10.54 40.47
CA PRO A 91 -3.58 -10.26 40.52
C PRO A 91 -2.77 -11.48 41.03
N CYS A 92 -1.75 -11.89 40.26
CA CYS A 92 -0.77 -12.88 40.67
C CYS A 92 0.28 -12.28 41.63
N ARG A 93 0.53 -12.95 42.76
CA ARG A 93 1.61 -12.66 43.71
C ARG A 93 2.99 -13.11 43.18
N PRO A 94 4.09 -12.45 43.59
CA PRO A 94 5.44 -12.80 43.18
C PRO A 94 6.01 -13.93 44.05
N LEU A 95 6.67 -14.91 43.42
CA LEU A 95 7.51 -15.89 44.10
C LEU A 95 8.98 -15.60 43.78
N HIS A 96 9.71 -15.17 44.80
CA HIS A 96 11.17 -15.24 44.86
C HIS A 96 11.61 -16.71 44.99
N ARG A 97 12.62 -17.14 44.23
CA ARG A 97 13.58 -18.14 44.69
C ARG A 97 14.96 -17.97 44.01
N PRO A 98 16.05 -18.37 44.69
CA PRO A 98 17.41 -17.92 44.40
C PRO A 98 18.18 -18.87 43.49
N VAL A 99 19.30 -18.31 43.01
CA VAL A 99 20.37 -18.88 42.19
C VAL A 99 21.04 -20.08 42.85
N ALA A 100 21.27 -21.15 42.08
CA ALA A 100 22.28 -22.17 42.35
C ALA A 100 22.96 -22.61 41.04
N ALA A 101 24.27 -22.85 41.14
CA ALA A 101 25.25 -23.09 40.07
C ALA A 101 25.20 -24.54 39.50
N PRO A 102 25.94 -24.86 38.41
CA PRO A 102 25.64 -25.96 37.51
C PRO A 102 26.42 -27.25 37.80
N ALA A 103 25.86 -28.39 37.38
CA ALA A 103 26.52 -29.71 37.33
C ALA A 103 25.84 -30.58 36.23
N PRO A 104 26.47 -31.67 35.75
CA PRO A 104 26.88 -31.78 34.35
C PRO A 104 26.01 -32.72 33.50
N GLU A 105 26.19 -32.56 32.19
CA GLU A 105 25.54 -33.26 31.09
C GLU A 105 25.68 -34.79 31.16
N LYS A 106 24.57 -35.48 30.85
CA LYS A 106 24.56 -36.91 30.47
C LYS A 106 23.80 -37.08 29.14
N PRO A 107 24.23 -38.02 28.28
CA PRO A 107 23.71 -38.16 26.93
C PRO A 107 22.35 -38.86 26.93
N VAL A 108 21.37 -38.30 26.21
CA VAL A 108 20.06 -38.89 26.00
C VAL A 108 20.14 -39.86 24.82
N GLN A 109 19.94 -41.15 25.11
CA GLN A 109 19.65 -42.19 24.13
C GLN A 109 18.19 -42.07 23.67
N TRP A 110 17.96 -42.07 22.36
CA TRP A 110 16.63 -42.13 21.77
C TRP A 110 16.23 -43.59 21.56
N THR A 111 15.17 -44.05 22.23
CA THR A 111 14.48 -45.30 21.90
C THR A 111 13.27 -44.99 21.03
N ALA A 112 13.17 -45.71 19.90
CA ALA A 112 12.05 -45.66 18.99
C ALA A 112 10.86 -46.42 19.59
N ALA A 113 9.78 -45.71 19.91
CA ALA A 113 8.50 -46.31 20.25
C ALA A 113 7.57 -46.29 19.02
N GLN A 114 7.14 -47.49 18.65
CA GLN A 114 6.19 -47.80 17.60
C GLN A 114 4.80 -47.27 17.97
N VAL A 115 4.15 -46.55 17.05
CA VAL A 115 2.72 -46.24 17.12
C VAL A 115 2.06 -46.85 15.88
N ALA A 116 1.18 -47.83 16.13
CA ALA A 116 0.37 -48.47 15.11
C ALA A 116 -0.76 -47.54 14.62
N PRO A 117 -1.16 -47.61 13.34
CA PRO A 117 -2.28 -46.82 12.83
C PRO A 117 -3.62 -47.52 13.05
N ALA A 118 -4.63 -46.72 13.44
CA ALA A 118 -6.04 -47.12 13.50
C ALA A 118 -6.66 -47.13 12.09
N PRO A 119 -7.66 -48.00 11.82
CA PRO A 119 -8.22 -48.19 10.48
C PRO A 119 -9.24 -47.10 10.11
N LEU A 120 -9.12 -46.60 8.88
CA LEU A 120 -10.06 -45.72 8.18
C LEU A 120 -11.34 -46.49 7.79
N GLN A 121 -12.48 -46.03 8.29
CA GLN A 121 -13.80 -46.40 7.77
C GLN A 121 -14.03 -45.71 6.41
N GLN A 122 -14.28 -46.52 5.39
CA GLN A 122 -14.70 -46.07 4.06
C GLN A 122 -16.20 -45.76 4.06
N HIS A 123 -16.55 -44.48 3.91
CA HIS A 123 -17.89 -44.10 3.50
C HIS A 123 -17.97 -44.13 1.97
N HIS A 124 -18.74 -45.08 1.45
CA HIS A 124 -19.21 -45.11 0.06
C HIS A 124 -20.27 -44.03 -0.11
N GLU A 125 -19.96 -42.96 -0.86
CA GLU A 125 -20.95 -42.05 -1.42
C GLU A 125 -21.08 -42.28 -2.93
N SER A 126 -22.28 -42.70 -3.32
CA SER A 126 -22.73 -42.96 -4.68
C SER A 126 -22.91 -41.64 -5.45
N LYS A 127 -22.18 -41.45 -6.55
CA LYS A 127 -22.45 -40.38 -7.53
C LYS A 127 -23.64 -40.78 -8.42
N PRO A 128 -24.66 -39.92 -8.63
CA PRO A 128 -25.59 -40.10 -9.72
C PRO A 128 -24.97 -39.61 -11.05
N ALA A 129 -25.09 -40.45 -12.08
CA ALA A 129 -24.71 -40.13 -13.44
C ALA A 129 -25.74 -39.17 -14.06
N VAL A 130 -25.31 -37.96 -14.39
CA VAL A 130 -26.07 -37.02 -15.22
C VAL A 130 -25.60 -37.20 -16.67
N GLN A 131 -26.45 -37.79 -17.49
CA GLN A 131 -26.28 -37.83 -18.95
C GLN A 131 -26.62 -36.43 -19.51
N ALA A 132 -25.60 -35.72 -20.00
CA ALA A 132 -25.80 -34.50 -20.77
C ALA A 132 -25.96 -34.85 -22.25
N ALA A 133 -27.14 -34.55 -22.78
CA ALA A 133 -27.45 -34.64 -24.20
C ALA A 133 -26.61 -33.64 -25.01
N ARG A 134 -26.10 -34.11 -26.14
CA ARG A 134 -25.28 -33.38 -27.11
C ARG A 134 -26.21 -32.63 -28.09
N PRO A 135 -26.14 -31.30 -28.25
CA PRO A 135 -26.89 -30.63 -29.31
C PRO A 135 -26.21 -30.79 -30.68
N PRO A 136 -26.98 -30.75 -31.79
CA PRO A 136 -26.48 -31.03 -33.13
C PRO A 136 -25.70 -29.86 -33.74
N ASN A 137 -24.72 -30.23 -34.56
CA ASN A 137 -23.93 -29.39 -35.45
C ASN A 137 -24.82 -28.43 -36.28
N LEU A 138 -24.58 -27.13 -36.14
CA LEU A 138 -24.90 -26.13 -37.16
C LEU A 138 -23.57 -25.68 -37.80
N ARG A 139 -23.34 -26.16 -39.02
CA ARG A 139 -22.32 -25.62 -39.92
C ARG A 139 -22.89 -24.36 -40.58
N GLU A 140 -22.47 -23.19 -40.13
CA GLU A 140 -22.61 -21.96 -40.89
C GLU A 140 -21.40 -21.80 -41.82
N ALA A 141 -21.69 -21.47 -43.08
CA ALA A 141 -20.72 -21.22 -44.13
C ALA A 141 -20.04 -19.87 -43.88
N VAL A 142 -18.74 -19.91 -43.59
CA VAL A 142 -17.89 -18.72 -43.53
C VAL A 142 -17.43 -18.36 -44.94
N VAL A 143 -17.82 -17.17 -45.40
CA VAL A 143 -17.34 -16.55 -46.63
C VAL A 143 -15.88 -16.11 -46.42
N PRO A 144 -14.94 -16.39 -47.35
CA PRO A 144 -13.57 -15.93 -47.23
C PRO A 144 -13.50 -14.41 -47.45
N LEU A 145 -13.04 -13.67 -46.46
CA LEU A 145 -12.61 -12.27 -46.64
C LEU A 145 -11.21 -12.26 -47.28
N PRO A 146 -10.92 -11.31 -48.18
CA PRO A 146 -9.65 -11.24 -48.89
C PRO A 146 -8.51 -10.93 -47.92
N SER A 147 -7.54 -11.84 -47.94
CA SER A 147 -6.20 -11.71 -47.37
C SER A 147 -5.42 -10.73 -48.24
N ASP A 148 -5.25 -9.47 -47.82
CA ASP A 148 -4.21 -8.59 -48.33
C ASP A 148 -4.00 -7.40 -47.39
N ALA A 149 -2.91 -7.46 -46.61
CA ALA A 149 -2.01 -6.35 -46.25
C ALA A 149 -1.16 -6.79 -45.04
N GLU A 150 -0.03 -7.45 -45.31
CA GLU A 150 1.08 -7.56 -44.36
C GLU A 150 1.59 -6.15 -44.04
N THR A 151 0.93 -5.49 -43.09
CA THR A 151 1.48 -4.34 -42.40
C THR A 151 2.60 -4.89 -41.54
N LYS A 152 3.84 -4.83 -42.03
CA LYS A 152 5.03 -5.06 -41.22
C LYS A 152 4.97 -4.09 -40.04
N GLN A 153 4.46 -4.57 -38.91
CA GLN A 153 4.60 -3.85 -37.67
C GLN A 153 6.09 -3.59 -37.48
N PRO A 154 6.50 -2.33 -37.26
CA PRO A 154 7.90 -2.03 -37.02
C PRO A 154 8.36 -2.96 -35.89
N GLU A 155 9.44 -3.69 -36.13
CA GLU A 155 10.12 -4.46 -35.10
C GLU A 155 10.46 -3.46 -33.99
N LEU A 156 9.58 -3.38 -33.00
CA LEU A 156 9.79 -2.69 -31.75
C LEU A 156 10.97 -3.43 -31.14
N GLY A 157 12.19 -3.00 -31.44
CA GLY A 157 13.41 -3.48 -30.80
C GLY A 157 13.18 -3.31 -29.30
N GLN A 158 12.85 -4.42 -28.65
CA GLN A 158 12.43 -4.56 -27.25
C GLN A 158 13.59 -4.27 -26.31
N ARG A 159 14.27 -3.13 -26.45
CA ARG A 159 14.86 -2.47 -25.30
C ARG A 159 13.70 -2.04 -24.44
N THR A 160 13.31 -2.96 -23.57
CA THR A 160 12.43 -2.73 -22.43
C THR A 160 13.00 -1.56 -21.63
N ARG A 161 12.62 -0.32 -22.00
CA ARG A 161 12.73 0.92 -21.19
C ARG A 161 11.94 0.83 -19.86
N SER A 162 11.65 -0.40 -19.42
CA SER A 162 10.77 -0.77 -18.32
C SER A 162 11.44 -0.63 -16.95
N LEU A 163 12.74 -0.33 -16.89
CA LEU A 163 13.53 -0.29 -15.66
C LEU A 163 14.12 1.09 -15.34
N ASP A 164 13.72 2.13 -16.07
CA ASP A 164 14.34 3.46 -15.89
C ASP A 164 13.85 4.17 -14.62
N PHE A 165 12.79 3.68 -13.99
CA PHE A 165 12.19 4.29 -12.79
C PHE A 165 12.66 3.67 -11.46
N ALA A 166 13.38 2.55 -11.49
CA ALA A 166 13.89 1.93 -10.29
C ALA A 166 15.11 2.71 -9.78
N ILE A 167 15.22 2.92 -8.46
CA ILE A 167 16.45 3.44 -7.86
C ILE A 167 17.59 2.49 -8.22
N ARG A 168 18.72 3.02 -8.67
CA ARG A 168 19.92 2.25 -8.97
C ARG A 168 21.05 2.61 -8.02
N CYS A 169 21.85 1.62 -7.65
CA CYS A 169 23.11 1.89 -6.96
C CYS A 169 24.15 2.47 -7.96
N PRO A 170 25.32 2.94 -7.49
CA PRO A 170 26.38 3.43 -8.38
C PRO A 170 26.87 2.41 -9.41
N GLY A 171 26.71 1.11 -9.14
CA GLY A 171 27.00 0.02 -10.08
C GLY A 171 25.92 -0.23 -11.14
N GLY A 172 24.83 0.55 -11.15
CA GLY A 172 23.74 0.42 -12.11
C GLY A 172 22.70 -0.67 -11.78
N HIS A 173 22.87 -1.43 -10.69
CA HIS A 173 21.91 -2.46 -10.28
C HIS A 173 20.65 -1.84 -9.66
N ALA A 174 19.49 -2.41 -9.94
CA ALA A 174 18.23 -1.99 -9.34
C ALA A 174 18.22 -2.27 -7.82
N MET A 175 17.86 -1.27 -7.04
CA MET A 175 17.72 -1.35 -5.59
C MET A 175 16.29 -1.75 -5.22
N LYS A 176 16.15 -2.48 -4.11
CA LYS A 176 14.86 -2.93 -3.59
C LYS A 176 14.54 -2.16 -2.32
N ALA A 177 13.32 -1.65 -2.25
CA ALA A 177 12.80 -1.06 -1.03
C ALA A 177 12.57 -2.14 0.03
N ARG A 178 12.77 -1.77 1.29
CA ARG A 178 12.60 -2.63 2.46
C ARG A 178 11.91 -1.84 3.55
N VAL A 179 11.11 -2.54 4.34
CA VAL A 179 10.59 -2.08 5.63
C VAL A 179 10.98 -3.11 6.69
N SER A 180 10.76 -2.78 7.96
CA SER A 180 10.99 -3.65 9.11
C SER A 180 10.53 -5.08 8.82
N ARG A 181 11.43 -6.04 9.05
CA ARG A 181 11.28 -7.39 8.49
C ARG A 181 10.17 -8.19 9.17
N GLU A 182 9.41 -8.91 8.34
CA GLU A 182 8.50 -9.96 8.75
C GLU A 182 9.32 -11.19 9.20
N LEU A 183 9.05 -11.70 10.40
CA LEU A 183 9.47 -13.00 10.96
C LEU A 183 10.89 -13.54 10.60
N TRP A 184 11.69 -13.81 11.64
CA TRP A 184 12.78 -14.81 11.67
C TRP A 184 14.05 -14.52 10.87
N THR A 185 14.21 -13.31 10.33
CA THR A 185 15.49 -12.89 9.79
C THR A 185 16.30 -12.14 10.84
N ARG A 186 17.62 -12.43 10.92
CA ARG A 186 18.56 -11.74 11.82
C ARG A 186 18.37 -10.22 11.70
N SER A 187 18.49 -9.52 12.84
CA SER A 187 18.49 -8.05 12.89
C SER A 187 19.39 -7.52 11.78
N TYR A 188 18.79 -6.74 10.90
CA TYR A 188 19.49 -6.08 9.82
C TYR A 188 19.77 -4.66 10.28
N GLU A 189 21.03 -4.38 10.50
CA GLU A 189 21.54 -3.04 10.76
C GLU A 189 22.52 -2.73 9.64
N ALA A 190 22.42 -1.53 9.12
CA ALA A 190 23.27 -1.06 8.04
C ALA A 190 23.62 0.41 8.28
N GLU A 191 24.58 0.91 7.52
CA GLU A 191 24.89 2.32 7.46
C GLU A 191 24.52 2.82 6.07
N CYS A 192 23.85 3.97 5.99
CA CYS A 192 23.52 4.58 4.72
C CYS A 192 24.81 4.94 3.96
N CYS A 193 25.01 4.39 2.77
CA CYS A 193 26.19 4.68 1.95
C CYS A 193 26.24 6.12 1.43
N GLY A 194 25.13 6.88 1.52
CA GLY A 194 25.08 8.29 1.13
C GLY A 194 25.44 9.25 2.27
N CYS A 195 24.75 9.14 3.42
CA CYS A 195 24.87 10.09 4.53
C CYS A 195 25.52 9.51 5.80
N HIS A 196 25.93 8.24 5.79
CA HIS A 196 26.57 7.55 6.92
C HIS A 196 25.68 7.40 8.17
N GLN A 197 24.38 7.71 8.07
CA GLN A 197 23.45 7.49 9.18
C GLN A 197 23.16 6.00 9.36
N HIS A 198 23.05 5.59 10.61
CA HIS A 198 22.65 4.23 10.97
C HIS A 198 21.20 3.97 10.53
N ILE A 199 21.00 2.87 9.79
CA ILE A 199 19.71 2.34 9.37
C ILE A 199 19.40 1.16 10.30
N SER A 200 18.47 1.37 11.23
CA SER A 200 18.02 0.34 12.15
C SER A 200 17.10 -0.68 11.47
N ALA A 201 16.85 -1.79 12.16
CA ALA A 201 15.89 -2.80 11.71
C ALA A 201 14.44 -2.29 11.63
N LYS A 202 14.14 -1.11 12.20
CA LYS A 202 12.81 -0.47 12.15
C LYS A 202 12.68 0.54 11.00
N ASP A 203 13.79 0.92 10.39
CA ASP A 203 13.80 1.93 9.35
C ASP A 203 13.46 1.33 8.00
N ALA A 204 12.73 2.10 7.19
CA ALA A 204 12.61 1.81 5.79
C ALA A 204 13.91 2.19 5.07
N SER A 205 14.25 1.46 4.02
CA SER A 205 15.49 1.69 3.27
C SER A 205 15.41 1.13 1.86
N TYR A 206 16.37 1.50 1.02
CA TYR A 206 16.64 0.82 -0.25
C TYR A 206 17.96 0.07 -0.15
N ASN A 207 17.99 -1.18 -0.62
CA ASN A 207 19.19 -2.02 -0.61
C ASN A 207 19.47 -2.61 -1.99
N CYS A 208 20.73 -2.57 -2.40
CA CYS A 208 21.25 -3.31 -3.53
C CYS A 208 21.86 -4.63 -3.04
N LYS A 209 21.26 -5.77 -3.41
CA LYS A 209 21.76 -7.10 -3.03
C LYS A 209 23.09 -7.49 -3.72
N GLU A 210 23.43 -6.84 -4.83
CA GLU A 210 24.62 -7.14 -5.62
C GLU A 210 25.86 -6.38 -5.12
N CYS A 211 25.69 -5.10 -4.77
CA CYS A 211 26.77 -4.25 -4.28
C CYS A 211 26.84 -4.14 -2.76
N VAL A 212 25.82 -4.61 -2.03
CA VAL A 212 25.64 -4.32 -0.60
C VAL A 212 25.65 -2.79 -0.36
N TYR A 213 24.86 -2.08 -1.17
CA TYR A 213 24.73 -0.63 -1.12
C TYR A 213 23.37 -0.28 -0.51
N ASP A 214 23.37 0.40 0.62
CA ASP A 214 22.18 0.74 1.39
C ASP A 214 21.95 2.26 1.40
N LEU A 215 20.70 2.66 1.24
CA LEU A 215 20.27 4.06 1.33
C LEU A 215 19.14 4.19 2.35
N CYS A 216 19.28 5.16 3.26
CA CYS A 216 18.17 5.62 4.08
C CYS A 216 17.11 6.30 3.20
N MET A 217 15.93 6.54 3.77
CA MET A 217 14.82 7.11 3.02
C MET A 217 15.11 8.52 2.49
N ASP A 218 15.84 9.34 3.24
CA ASP A 218 16.15 10.72 2.84
C ASP A 218 17.08 10.74 1.63
N CYS A 219 18.20 10.00 1.68
CA CYS A 219 19.11 9.85 0.54
C CYS A 219 18.41 9.22 -0.68
N SER A 220 17.53 8.24 -0.46
CA SER A 220 16.78 7.62 -1.56
C SER A 220 15.77 8.59 -2.20
N THR A 221 15.21 9.51 -1.41
CA THR A 221 14.25 10.53 -1.88
C THR A 221 14.97 11.61 -2.68
N GLU A 222 16.13 12.07 -2.20
CA GLU A 222 16.99 13.00 -2.94
C GLU A 222 17.46 12.39 -4.26
N LEU A 223 17.92 11.13 -4.24
CA LEU A 223 18.31 10.41 -5.45
C LEU A 223 17.14 10.31 -6.44
N GLN A 224 15.93 9.99 -5.97
CA GLN A 224 14.74 9.97 -6.82
C GLN A 224 14.36 11.33 -7.40
N ALA A 225 14.51 12.41 -6.63
CA ALA A 225 14.26 13.77 -7.10
C ALA A 225 15.28 14.20 -8.17
N SER A 226 16.50 13.64 -8.15
CA SER A 226 17.54 13.90 -9.13
C SER A 226 17.44 13.04 -10.41
N MET A 227 16.61 11.99 -10.41
CA MET A 227 16.48 11.14 -11.59
C MET A 227 15.81 11.93 -12.72
N PRO A 228 16.35 11.86 -13.96
CA PRO A 228 15.69 12.48 -15.09
C PRO A 228 14.27 11.92 -15.19
N GLY A 229 13.28 12.81 -15.33
CA GLY A 229 11.93 12.40 -15.65
C GLY A 229 11.89 11.58 -16.94
N PRO A 230 10.77 10.93 -17.26
CA PRO A 230 10.60 10.37 -18.59
C PRO A 230 10.91 11.47 -19.59
N THR A 231 11.85 11.24 -20.50
CA THR A 231 11.98 12.07 -21.70
C THR A 231 10.70 11.84 -22.49
N LEU A 232 9.68 12.65 -22.23
CA LEU A 232 8.56 12.78 -23.16
C LEU A 232 9.19 13.30 -24.45
N ASP A 233 8.90 12.61 -25.56
CA ASP A 233 9.43 13.01 -26.86
C ASP A 233 9.18 14.51 -27.06
N ALA A 234 10.24 15.22 -27.46
CA ALA A 234 10.47 16.65 -27.26
C ALA A 234 9.49 17.63 -27.94
N ASP A 235 8.33 17.14 -28.42
CA ASP A 235 7.32 17.93 -29.12
C ASP A 235 6.15 18.39 -28.24
N GLN A 236 6.16 18.07 -26.93
CA GLN A 236 5.22 18.66 -25.95
C GLN A 236 5.98 19.52 -24.95
N ASP A 237 6.20 20.77 -25.33
CA ASP A 237 6.91 21.84 -24.60
C ASP A 237 6.18 22.33 -23.32
N ASP A 238 5.22 21.56 -22.81
CA ASP A 238 4.66 21.82 -21.49
C ASP A 238 5.62 21.27 -20.43
N LEU A 239 6.45 22.19 -19.93
CA LEU A 239 7.40 22.03 -18.85
C LEU A 239 6.68 21.60 -17.55
N PHE A 240 6.26 20.33 -17.46
CA PHE A 240 5.74 19.75 -16.23
C PHE A 240 6.89 19.65 -15.24
N CYS A 241 7.05 20.69 -14.42
CA CYS A 241 7.84 20.63 -13.21
C CYS A 241 7.32 19.45 -12.39
N LEU A 242 8.13 18.39 -12.33
CA LEU A 242 8.01 17.28 -11.39
C LEU A 242 8.21 17.83 -9.97
N GLY A 243 7.25 18.61 -9.48
CA GLY A 243 7.18 18.98 -8.08
C GLY A 243 7.18 17.71 -7.24
N PRO A 244 7.67 17.77 -5.99
CA PRO A 244 7.64 16.63 -5.09
C PRO A 244 6.18 16.18 -4.96
N CYS A 245 5.85 15.06 -5.61
CA CYS A 245 4.52 14.48 -5.61
C CYS A 245 4.27 13.84 -4.24
N ASN A 246 4.08 14.70 -3.24
CA ASN A 246 3.90 14.35 -1.84
C ASN A 246 2.43 14.11 -1.49
N GLU A 247 1.52 14.39 -2.41
CA GLU A 247 0.10 14.16 -2.22
C GLU A 247 -0.19 12.65 -2.27
N ILE A 248 -0.89 12.15 -1.25
CA ILE A 248 -1.36 10.77 -1.21
C ILE A 248 -2.63 10.70 -2.05
N ALA A 249 -2.62 9.83 -3.05
CA ALA A 249 -3.65 9.75 -4.07
C ALA A 249 -4.27 8.35 -4.12
N GLU A 250 -5.39 8.26 -4.83
CA GLU A 250 -6.06 7.00 -5.12
C GLU A 250 -5.11 5.96 -5.72
N GLY A 251 -5.17 4.75 -5.18
CA GLY A 251 -4.35 3.63 -5.63
C GLY A 251 -2.96 3.56 -5.01
N ASP A 252 -2.53 4.55 -4.23
CA ASP A 252 -1.37 4.36 -3.35
C ASP A 252 -1.61 3.24 -2.33
N ILE A 253 -0.51 2.67 -1.85
CA ILE A 253 -0.55 1.56 -0.91
C ILE A 253 0.10 1.99 0.40
N PHE A 254 -0.66 1.91 1.48
CA PHE A 254 -0.15 2.07 2.84
C PHE A 254 0.35 0.74 3.39
N PHE A 255 1.47 0.79 4.08
CA PHE A 255 2.03 -0.28 4.89
C PHE A 255 1.98 0.17 6.36
N CYS A 256 0.93 -0.23 7.07
CA CYS A 256 0.68 0.14 8.46
C CYS A 256 1.34 -0.89 9.39
N GLY A 257 2.20 -0.44 10.30
CA GLY A 257 2.88 -1.30 11.27
C GLY A 257 4.40 -1.06 11.33
N PRO A 258 5.18 -2.09 11.67
CA PRO A 258 4.81 -3.51 11.78
C PRO A 258 3.96 -3.85 13.01
N ASP A 259 3.20 -4.95 12.94
CA ASP A 259 2.60 -5.57 14.12
C ASP A 259 3.66 -6.27 15.01
N LYS A 260 3.24 -6.88 16.12
CA LYS A 260 4.13 -7.62 17.03
C LYS A 260 4.88 -8.81 16.39
N TRP A 261 4.52 -9.21 15.17
CA TRP A 261 5.17 -10.26 14.40
C TRP A 261 6.11 -9.70 13.32
N GLY A 262 6.28 -8.37 13.26
CA GLY A 262 7.05 -7.71 12.22
C GLY A 262 6.28 -7.53 10.91
N ILE A 263 4.97 -7.82 10.87
CA ILE A 263 4.18 -7.84 9.64
C ILE A 263 3.45 -6.52 9.46
N HIS A 264 3.63 -5.90 8.29
CA HIS A 264 2.88 -4.71 7.93
C HIS A 264 1.49 -5.10 7.40
N HIS A 265 0.47 -4.39 7.84
CA HIS A 265 -0.84 -4.44 7.22
C HIS A 265 -0.82 -3.61 5.92
N VAL A 266 -1.47 -4.11 4.88
CA VAL A 266 -1.51 -3.44 3.57
C VAL A 266 -2.90 -2.88 3.37
N VAL A 267 -2.98 -1.56 3.16
CA VAL A 267 -4.22 -0.81 2.96
C VAL A 267 -4.11 -0.08 1.64
N LEU A 268 -5.17 -0.12 0.83
CA LEU A 268 -5.23 0.58 -0.45
C LEU A 268 -5.96 1.91 -0.27
N ALA A 269 -5.35 3.01 -0.73
CA ALA A 269 -6.01 4.31 -0.80
C ALA A 269 -7.12 4.29 -1.86
N SER A 270 -8.33 4.70 -1.49
CA SER A 270 -9.48 4.84 -2.38
C SER A 270 -9.96 6.28 -2.54
N SER A 271 -9.31 7.24 -1.91
CA SER A 271 -9.44 8.67 -2.22
C SER A 271 -8.09 9.36 -2.12
N THR A 272 -8.04 10.62 -2.55
CA THR A 272 -6.99 11.55 -2.13
C THR A 272 -7.07 11.78 -0.62
N MET A 273 -5.91 11.95 0.03
CA MET A 273 -5.84 12.31 1.44
C MET A 273 -6.14 13.79 1.63
N THR A 274 -6.97 14.10 2.62
CA THR A 274 -7.42 15.48 2.92
C THR A 274 -7.31 15.76 4.42
N PRO A 275 -7.28 17.03 4.86
CA PRO A 275 -7.41 17.37 6.27
C PRO A 275 -8.70 16.81 6.86
N ALA A 276 -8.61 16.26 8.07
CA ALA A 276 -9.77 15.70 8.75
C ALA A 276 -10.79 16.80 9.12
N GLU A 277 -12.07 16.44 9.15
CA GLU A 277 -13.10 17.33 9.68
C GLU A 277 -12.78 17.73 11.14
N ARG A 278 -13.18 18.94 11.51
CA ARG A 278 -12.93 19.49 12.84
C ARG A 278 -13.46 18.58 13.96
N THR A 279 -14.64 18.01 13.77
CA THR A 279 -15.28 17.12 14.75
C THR A 279 -14.51 15.82 14.98
N ILE A 280 -13.90 15.27 13.92
CA ILE A 280 -13.01 14.09 14.00
C ILE A 280 -11.73 14.49 14.74
N SER A 281 -11.12 15.61 14.34
CA SER A 281 -9.89 16.13 14.95
C SER A 281 -10.07 16.39 16.46
N GLU A 282 -11.17 17.02 16.86
CA GLU A 282 -11.46 17.29 18.28
C GLU A 282 -11.59 15.99 19.09
N LYS A 283 -12.25 14.95 18.55
CA LYS A 283 -12.35 13.65 19.22
C LYS A 283 -11.01 12.93 19.33
N ILE A 284 -10.18 13.01 18.29
CA ILE A 284 -8.81 12.47 18.32
C ILE A 284 -7.99 13.18 19.40
N LEU A 285 -8.00 14.51 19.44
CA LEU A 285 -7.22 15.30 20.40
C LEU A 285 -7.71 15.14 21.85
N GLN A 286 -8.99 14.81 22.06
CA GLN A 286 -9.49 14.43 23.39
C GLN A 286 -8.88 13.11 23.88
N HIS A 287 -8.60 12.18 22.97
CA HIS A 287 -8.03 10.88 23.31
C HIS A 287 -6.49 10.91 23.32
N HIS A 288 -5.88 11.62 22.37
CA HIS A 288 -4.44 11.77 22.15
C HIS A 288 -4.04 13.26 22.19
N PRO A 289 -4.01 13.89 23.38
CA PRO A 289 -3.72 15.32 23.52
C PRO A 289 -2.28 15.71 23.13
N ASP A 290 -1.37 14.75 23.07
CA ASP A 290 0.01 14.93 22.59
C ASP A 290 0.10 15.23 21.09
N LEU A 291 -0.95 14.92 20.32
CA LEU A 291 -1.06 15.22 18.90
C LEU A 291 -1.52 16.66 18.61
N ALA A 292 -1.61 17.54 19.60
CA ALA A 292 -2.10 18.91 19.44
C ALA A 292 -1.33 19.77 18.42
N ASN A 293 -0.08 19.41 18.11
CA ASN A 293 0.75 20.10 17.12
C ASN A 293 0.87 19.34 15.78
N ASP A 294 0.24 18.18 15.68
CA ASP A 294 0.26 17.38 14.46
C ASP A 294 -0.93 17.72 13.56
N VAL A 295 -0.84 17.36 12.27
CA VAL A 295 -1.91 17.55 11.29
C VAL A 295 -2.73 16.27 11.20
N ILE A 296 -4.03 16.35 11.49
CA ILE A 296 -4.94 15.21 11.37
C ILE A 296 -5.48 15.15 9.94
N LEU A 297 -5.33 13.99 9.31
CA LEU A 297 -5.66 13.72 7.91
C LEU A 297 -6.63 12.55 7.80
N CYS A 298 -7.43 12.52 6.74
CA CYS A 298 -8.36 11.44 6.41
C CYS A 298 -8.13 10.95 4.98
N CYS A 299 -8.30 9.66 4.77
CA CYS A 299 -8.30 9.05 3.44
C CYS A 299 -9.31 7.91 3.42
N ASN A 300 -10.14 7.84 2.37
CA ASN A 300 -10.91 6.64 2.14
C ASN A 300 -9.94 5.51 1.78
N THR A 301 -10.22 4.34 2.32
CA THR A 301 -9.35 3.18 2.25
C THR A 301 -10.16 1.91 2.09
N ILE A 302 -9.50 0.90 1.53
CA ILE A 302 -10.04 -0.45 1.49
C ILE A 302 -8.96 -1.46 1.85
N GLU A 303 -9.31 -2.40 2.71
CA GLU A 303 -8.41 -3.45 3.17
C GLU A 303 -9.13 -4.79 3.35
N CYS A 304 -8.37 -5.82 3.74
CA CYS A 304 -8.93 -7.09 4.12
C CYS A 304 -8.65 -7.32 5.61
N THR A 305 -9.67 -7.04 6.44
CA THR A 305 -9.56 -7.18 7.89
C THR A 305 -9.49 -8.64 8.32
N ARG A 306 -8.84 -8.87 9.47
CA ARG A 306 -9.01 -10.12 10.22
C ARG A 306 -10.37 -10.04 10.94
N PRO A 307 -11.18 -11.11 10.89
CA PRO A 307 -12.58 -11.00 11.25
C PRO A 307 -12.74 -10.77 12.75
N PHE A 308 -13.62 -9.83 13.10
CA PHE A 308 -14.55 -10.04 14.21
C PHE A 308 -15.11 -11.46 14.08
N ARG A 309 -14.88 -12.31 15.10
CA ARG A 309 -15.22 -13.74 15.01
C ARG A 309 -16.70 -13.92 14.65
N GLY A 310 -16.99 -14.60 13.54
CA GLY A 310 -18.32 -15.14 13.27
C GLY A 310 -19.11 -14.52 12.11
N GLN A 311 -18.60 -13.49 11.43
CA GLN A 311 -19.24 -12.93 10.24
C GLN A 311 -18.33 -13.00 9.01
N ASP A 312 -18.92 -13.32 7.86
CA ASP A 312 -18.25 -13.21 6.57
C ASP A 312 -18.26 -11.74 6.16
N TYR A 313 -17.21 -11.02 6.56
CA TYR A 313 -17.02 -9.67 6.07
C TYR A 313 -16.42 -9.70 4.66
N PRO A 314 -17.00 -8.94 3.71
CA PRO A 314 -16.30 -8.56 2.49
C PRO A 314 -15.04 -7.75 2.83
N TRP A 315 -14.35 -7.23 1.82
CA TRP A 315 -13.35 -6.17 2.05
C TRP A 315 -13.92 -5.08 2.97
N TYR A 316 -13.04 -4.45 3.75
CA TYR A 316 -13.37 -3.43 4.74
C TYR A 316 -13.11 -2.05 4.15
N PRO A 317 -14.14 -1.40 3.58
CA PRO A 317 -14.09 0.01 3.24
C PRO A 317 -14.22 0.84 4.53
N ALA A 318 -13.33 1.83 4.67
CA ALA A 318 -13.32 2.73 5.80
C ALA A 318 -12.70 4.08 5.41
N MET A 319 -13.05 5.12 6.14
CA MET A 319 -12.26 6.35 6.18
C MET A 319 -11.20 6.19 7.26
N SER A 320 -9.96 5.95 6.85
CA SER A 320 -8.82 5.88 7.77
C SER A 320 -8.39 7.29 8.18
N VAL A 321 -8.08 7.45 9.47
CA VAL A 321 -7.64 8.70 10.09
C VAL A 321 -6.16 8.59 10.45
N TYR A 322 -5.39 9.59 10.07
CA TYR A 322 -3.95 9.65 10.23
C TYR A 322 -3.54 10.91 10.99
N THR A 323 -2.39 10.85 11.65
CA THR A 323 -1.67 12.04 12.10
C THR A 323 -0.37 12.17 11.31
N HIS A 324 -0.06 13.38 10.86
CA HIS A 324 1.19 13.75 10.23
C HIS A 324 1.94 14.71 11.14
N ARG A 325 3.18 14.37 11.47
CA ARG A 325 4.03 15.18 12.35
C ARG A 325 4.89 16.12 11.51
N PRO A 326 4.66 17.45 11.51
CA PRO A 326 5.39 18.36 10.62
C PRO A 326 6.89 18.38 10.87
N SER A 327 7.31 18.18 12.12
CA SER A 327 8.74 18.24 12.51
C SER A 327 9.57 17.06 11.99
N THR A 328 8.97 15.88 11.81
CA THR A 328 9.66 14.66 11.34
C THR A 328 9.20 14.21 9.96
N GLY A 329 8.06 14.72 9.49
CA GLY A 329 7.37 14.25 8.29
C GLY A 329 6.71 12.89 8.46
N GLU A 330 6.75 12.26 9.63
CA GLU A 330 6.21 10.92 9.84
C GLU A 330 4.69 10.90 9.76
N LEU A 331 4.15 9.78 9.30
CA LEU A 331 2.71 9.53 9.22
C LEU A 331 2.36 8.32 10.10
N PHE A 332 1.29 8.45 10.88
CA PHE A 332 0.76 7.37 11.72
C PHE A 332 -0.73 7.19 11.48
N LEU A 333 -1.20 5.95 11.45
CA LEU A 333 -2.62 5.60 11.50
C LEU A 333 -3.07 5.63 12.96
N ILE A 334 -4.14 6.36 13.25
CA ILE A 334 -4.62 6.65 14.61
C ILE A 334 -6.08 6.26 14.83
N GLY A 335 -6.79 5.87 13.78
CA GLY A 335 -8.16 5.44 13.85
C GLY A 335 -8.80 5.27 12.49
N ASP A 336 -10.08 4.92 12.48
CA ASP A 336 -10.86 4.72 11.28
C ASP A 336 -12.37 4.86 11.54
N ILE A 337 -13.12 5.10 10.48
CA ILE A 337 -14.59 5.10 10.49
C ILE A 337 -15.05 4.10 9.42
N ALA A 338 -15.65 2.99 9.86
CA ALA A 338 -16.19 1.97 8.97
C ALA A 338 -17.27 2.56 8.06
N GLU A 339 -17.32 2.14 6.79
CA GLU A 339 -18.35 2.58 5.85
C GLU A 339 -19.77 2.32 6.39
N GLY A 340 -20.65 3.30 6.22
CA GLY A 340 -22.03 3.23 6.71
C GLY A 340 -22.18 3.41 8.22
N THR A 341 -21.10 3.71 8.95
CA THR A 341 -21.12 4.00 10.39
C THR A 341 -20.70 5.45 10.67
N ALA A 342 -21.06 5.95 11.85
CA ALA A 342 -20.57 7.23 12.39
C ALA A 342 -19.66 7.03 13.61
N ILE A 343 -19.19 5.79 13.83
CA ILE A 343 -18.39 5.42 14.98
C ILE A 343 -16.92 5.57 14.59
N LEU A 344 -16.25 6.52 15.24
CA LEU A 344 -14.81 6.68 15.14
C LEU A 344 -14.13 5.65 16.05
N GLY A 345 -13.51 4.64 15.46
CA GLY A 345 -12.56 3.76 16.14
C GLY A 345 -11.25 4.51 16.31
N ILE A 346 -10.85 4.78 17.55
CA ILE A 346 -9.55 5.40 17.87
C ILE A 346 -8.59 4.28 18.30
N SER A 347 -7.40 4.24 17.69
CA SER A 347 -6.34 3.30 18.06
C SER A 347 -5.68 3.76 19.35
N ASP A 348 -5.47 2.85 20.30
CA ASP A 348 -4.76 3.16 21.55
C ASP A 348 -3.28 3.52 21.31
N GLU A 349 -2.70 3.01 20.22
CA GLU A 349 -1.31 3.24 19.83
C GLU A 349 -1.23 3.85 18.43
N LEU A 350 -0.27 4.77 18.24
CA LEU A 350 0.06 5.32 16.92
C LEU A 350 0.73 4.25 16.08
N VAL A 351 0.11 3.88 14.96
CA VAL A 351 0.64 2.83 14.07
C VAL A 351 1.47 3.49 12.97
N PRO A 352 2.80 3.28 12.88
CA PRO A 352 3.62 3.91 11.84
C PRO A 352 3.16 3.49 10.44
N VAL A 353 3.18 4.43 9.50
CA VAL A 353 2.73 4.20 8.13
C VAL A 353 3.85 4.48 7.14
N LYS A 354 4.12 3.53 6.26
CA LYS A 354 4.97 3.70 5.09
C LYS A 354 4.10 3.73 3.84
N LEU A 355 4.47 4.53 2.85
CA LEU A 355 3.66 4.68 1.65
C LEU A 355 4.40 4.27 0.39
N LEU A 356 3.70 3.56 -0.46
CA LEU A 356 4.19 3.16 -1.76
C LEU A 356 3.35 3.83 -2.84
N LEU A 357 3.97 4.84 -3.46
CA LEU A 357 3.33 5.70 -4.45
C LEU A 357 3.31 5.03 -5.81
N HIS A 358 2.14 5.00 -6.45
CA HIS A 358 1.97 4.34 -7.75
C HIS A 358 2.67 5.11 -8.90
N PRO A 359 3.10 4.41 -9.96
CA PRO A 359 3.87 5.02 -11.05
C PRO A 359 3.03 5.90 -11.99
N LEU A 360 1.71 5.67 -12.09
CA LEU A 360 0.81 6.37 -13.02
C LEU A 360 0.42 7.81 -12.62
N ARG A 361 1.19 8.44 -11.75
CA ARG A 361 0.93 9.81 -11.28
C ARG A 361 1.20 10.82 -12.39
N PRO A 362 0.47 11.95 -12.43
CA PRO A 362 0.76 13.05 -13.34
C PRO A 362 2.24 13.43 -13.33
N GLY A 363 2.82 13.63 -14.51
CA GLY A 363 4.24 13.95 -14.70
C GLY A 363 5.20 12.75 -14.72
N ARG A 364 4.83 11.58 -14.17
CA ARG A 364 5.76 10.42 -14.10
C ARG A 364 5.63 9.42 -15.24
N THR A 365 4.49 9.31 -15.88
CA THR A 365 4.30 8.43 -17.04
C THR A 365 3.40 9.09 -18.07
N SER A 366 3.57 8.74 -19.35
CA SER A 366 2.68 9.19 -20.43
C SER A 366 1.25 8.65 -20.30
N THR A 367 1.05 7.55 -19.57
CA THR A 367 -0.28 7.00 -19.29
C THR A 367 -0.90 7.70 -18.08
N LEU A 368 -2.00 8.42 -18.30
CA LEU A 368 -2.76 9.06 -17.22
C LEU A 368 -3.53 8.03 -16.40
N PHE A 369 -3.48 8.16 -15.08
CA PHE A 369 -4.33 7.42 -14.16
C PHE A 369 -5.80 7.85 -14.33
N ASN A 370 -6.70 6.90 -14.51
CA ASN A 370 -8.14 7.14 -14.61
C ASN A 370 -8.82 6.74 -13.29
N SER A 371 -9.10 7.74 -12.45
CA SER A 371 -9.75 7.57 -11.14
C SER A 371 -11.09 6.81 -11.24
N ASN A 372 -11.99 7.22 -12.13
CA ASN A 372 -13.30 6.57 -12.28
C ASN A 372 -13.19 5.07 -12.60
N LEU A 373 -12.24 4.71 -13.47
CA LEU A 373 -12.00 3.32 -13.82
C LEU A 373 -11.37 2.53 -12.66
N PHE A 374 -10.50 3.17 -11.89
CA PHE A 374 -9.90 2.58 -10.70
C PHE A 374 -10.96 2.29 -9.63
N GLN A 375 -11.89 3.23 -9.41
CA GLN A 375 -13.05 3.01 -8.54
C GLN A 375 -13.92 1.85 -9.02
N ALA A 376 -14.24 1.79 -10.32
CA ALA A 376 -15.01 0.70 -10.89
C ALA A 376 -14.32 -0.67 -10.71
N ALA A 377 -13.00 -0.73 -10.85
CA ALA A 377 -12.21 -1.93 -10.59
C ALA A 377 -12.25 -2.35 -9.11
N MET A 378 -12.17 -1.37 -8.21
CA MET A 378 -12.26 -1.58 -6.77
C MET A 378 -13.63 -2.13 -6.35
N GLU A 379 -14.71 -1.49 -6.77
CA GLU A 379 -16.08 -1.94 -6.53
C GLU A 379 -16.32 -3.36 -7.06
N HIS A 380 -15.83 -3.64 -8.28
CA HIS A 380 -15.94 -4.97 -8.86
C HIS A 380 -15.23 -6.02 -7.99
N CYS A 381 -13.99 -5.76 -7.58
CA CYS A 381 -13.26 -6.70 -6.73
C CYS A 381 -13.85 -6.81 -5.31
N ALA A 382 -14.42 -5.73 -4.76
CA ALA A 382 -15.09 -5.74 -3.46
C ALA A 382 -16.34 -6.62 -3.48
N ARG A 383 -17.15 -6.55 -4.55
CA ARG A 383 -18.34 -7.42 -4.73
C ARG A 383 -17.98 -8.91 -4.82
N GLU A 384 -16.84 -9.24 -5.42
CA GLU A 384 -16.36 -10.63 -5.54
C GLU A 384 -15.50 -11.08 -4.36
N SER A 385 -15.33 -10.22 -3.36
CA SER A 385 -14.42 -10.48 -2.25
C SER A 385 -14.87 -11.68 -1.40
N ARG A 386 -13.88 -12.32 -0.78
CA ARG A 386 -14.08 -13.50 0.06
C ARG A 386 -13.40 -13.27 1.41
N ARG A 387 -13.79 -14.07 2.40
CA ARG A 387 -13.18 -14.05 3.72
C ARG A 387 -11.67 -14.30 3.68
N TRP A 388 -10.94 -13.51 4.46
CA TRP A 388 -9.52 -13.66 4.72
C TRP A 388 -9.14 -15.07 5.20
N SER A 389 -7.96 -15.57 4.81
CA SER A 389 -7.52 -16.92 5.11
C SER A 389 -6.12 -16.99 5.72
N LYS A 390 -6.01 -17.51 6.95
CA LYS A 390 -4.72 -17.84 7.60
C LYS A 390 -3.88 -18.78 6.73
N GLY A 391 -4.53 -19.77 6.12
CA GLY A 391 -3.86 -20.72 5.23
C GLY A 391 -3.28 -20.06 3.99
N THR A 392 -3.96 -19.06 3.43
CA THR A 392 -3.42 -18.28 2.30
C THR A 392 -2.24 -17.43 2.75
N ALA A 393 -2.29 -16.81 3.93
CA ALA A 393 -1.18 -16.02 4.47
C ALA A 393 0.09 -16.86 4.67
N ILE A 394 -0.04 -18.05 5.26
CA ILE A 394 1.09 -18.98 5.41
C ILE A 394 1.62 -19.39 4.03
N LYS A 395 0.73 -19.76 3.10
CA LYS A 395 1.12 -20.11 1.72
C LYS A 395 1.89 -18.99 1.04
N ALA A 396 1.44 -17.74 1.16
CA ALA A 396 2.10 -16.58 0.59
C ALA A 396 3.51 -16.37 1.16
N ILE A 397 3.69 -16.52 2.47
CA ILE A 397 5.02 -16.44 3.11
C ILE A 397 5.96 -17.55 2.61
N THR A 398 5.42 -18.77 2.40
CA THR A 398 6.22 -19.92 1.94
C THR A 398 6.37 -20.04 0.42
N ALA A 399 5.73 -19.17 -0.35
CA ALA A 399 5.71 -19.28 -1.81
C ALA A 399 7.09 -18.96 -2.40
N LYS A 400 7.66 -19.91 -3.15
CA LYS A 400 8.96 -19.73 -3.82
C LYS A 400 8.94 -18.75 -5.00
N ARG A 401 7.75 -18.48 -5.57
CA ARG A 401 7.58 -17.61 -6.75
C ARG A 401 6.35 -16.74 -6.57
N SER A 402 6.60 -15.47 -6.29
CA SER A 402 5.59 -14.44 -6.14
C SER A 402 5.67 -13.36 -7.21
N CYS A 403 6.88 -13.06 -7.70
CA CYS A 403 7.14 -12.12 -8.78
C CYS A 403 6.99 -12.80 -10.14
N LEU A 404 6.15 -12.24 -10.99
CA LEU A 404 6.04 -12.54 -12.41
C LEU A 404 7.23 -11.92 -13.14
N ARG A 405 7.81 -12.64 -14.11
CA ARG A 405 8.96 -12.16 -14.88
C ARG A 405 8.54 -11.96 -16.32
N ALA A 406 8.69 -10.75 -16.83
CA ALA A 406 8.23 -10.41 -18.18
C ALA A 406 8.79 -11.33 -19.29
N HIS A 407 10.04 -11.79 -19.17
CA HIS A 407 10.66 -12.69 -20.14
C HIS A 407 10.06 -14.10 -20.17
N GLU A 408 9.38 -14.53 -19.09
CA GLU A 408 8.67 -15.82 -19.06
C GLU A 408 7.35 -15.76 -19.86
N TYR A 409 6.93 -14.55 -20.26
CA TYR A 409 5.68 -14.26 -20.95
C TYR A 409 5.93 -13.37 -22.19
N ALA A 410 7.00 -13.68 -22.94
CA ALA A 410 7.39 -12.94 -24.14
C ALA A 410 6.38 -13.09 -25.29
N GLU A 411 5.73 -14.26 -25.39
CA GLU A 411 4.75 -14.55 -26.43
C GLU A 411 3.32 -14.14 -26.01
N PRO A 412 2.47 -13.68 -26.96
CA PRO A 412 1.07 -13.33 -26.68
C PRO A 412 0.26 -14.47 -26.06
N GLU A 413 0.45 -15.70 -26.52
CA GLU A 413 -0.28 -16.88 -26.03
C GLU A 413 0.03 -17.13 -24.56
N ALA A 414 1.31 -17.03 -24.17
CA ALA A 414 1.73 -17.16 -22.78
C ALA A 414 1.14 -16.05 -21.89
N ARG A 415 0.96 -14.84 -22.43
CA ARG A 415 0.29 -13.74 -21.73
C ARG A 415 -1.21 -14.00 -21.55
N LEU A 416 -1.88 -14.56 -22.54
CA LEU A 416 -3.28 -14.96 -22.41
C LEU A 416 -3.46 -16.04 -21.32
N GLU A 417 -2.60 -17.05 -21.29
CA GLU A 417 -2.59 -18.07 -20.23
C GLU A 417 -2.35 -17.44 -18.85
N LEU A 418 -1.39 -16.51 -18.74
CA LEU A 418 -1.16 -15.76 -17.52
C LEU A 418 -2.40 -14.98 -17.07
N MET A 419 -3.15 -14.39 -17.99
CA MET A 419 -4.38 -13.67 -17.64
C MET A 419 -5.42 -14.60 -17.00
N GLU A 420 -5.61 -15.79 -17.54
CA GLU A 420 -6.51 -16.79 -16.96
C GLU A 420 -6.05 -17.24 -15.57
N ASP A 421 -4.73 -17.39 -15.37
CA ASP A 421 -4.15 -17.66 -14.06
C ASP A 421 -4.36 -16.53 -13.06
N LEU A 422 -4.22 -15.28 -13.50
CA LEU A 422 -4.48 -14.09 -12.70
C LEU A 422 -5.96 -14.03 -12.29
N ARG A 423 -6.90 -14.20 -13.23
CA ARG A 423 -8.35 -14.26 -12.94
C ARG A 423 -8.68 -15.36 -11.94
N ARG A 424 -8.14 -16.57 -12.11
CA ARG A 424 -8.28 -17.66 -11.11
C ARG A 424 -7.72 -17.28 -9.75
N SER A 425 -6.59 -16.57 -9.71
CA SER A 425 -5.97 -16.11 -8.47
C SER A 425 -6.86 -15.10 -7.73
N TRP A 426 -7.58 -14.25 -8.46
CA TRP A 426 -8.49 -13.26 -7.89
C TRP A 426 -9.67 -13.89 -7.15
N CYS A 427 -10.13 -15.06 -7.59
CA CYS A 427 -11.20 -15.80 -6.91
C CYS A 427 -10.74 -16.49 -5.60
N LYS A 428 -9.44 -16.49 -5.26
CA LYS A 428 -8.95 -17.11 -4.02
C LYS A 428 -9.15 -16.19 -2.82
N LYS A 429 -9.28 -16.82 -1.63
CA LYS A 429 -9.39 -16.12 -0.35
C LYS A 429 -8.23 -15.14 -0.17
N PRO A 430 -8.49 -13.83 -0.01
CA PRO A 430 -7.45 -12.82 0.03
C PRO A 430 -6.63 -12.87 1.32
N ILE A 431 -5.47 -12.21 1.26
CA ILE A 431 -4.68 -11.71 2.38
C ILE A 431 -4.63 -10.17 2.29
N CYS A 432 -4.00 -9.48 3.26
CA CYS A 432 -3.99 -8.00 3.28
C CYS A 432 -3.44 -7.40 1.98
N SER A 433 -2.31 -7.91 1.49
CA SER A 433 -1.69 -7.49 0.21
C SER A 433 -2.54 -7.81 -1.03
N SER A 434 -3.44 -8.80 -0.96
CA SER A 434 -4.24 -9.22 -2.11
C SER A 434 -5.16 -8.12 -2.62
N VAL A 435 -5.64 -7.22 -1.74
CA VAL A 435 -6.58 -6.16 -2.11
C VAL A 435 -5.95 -5.24 -3.14
N ALA A 436 -4.82 -4.63 -2.78
CA ALA A 436 -4.07 -3.75 -3.67
C ALA A 436 -3.69 -4.43 -5.00
N ILE A 437 -3.19 -5.67 -4.94
CA ILE A 437 -2.78 -6.41 -6.14
C ILE A 437 -3.98 -6.64 -7.08
N LYS A 438 -5.10 -7.15 -6.56
CA LYS A 438 -6.28 -7.46 -7.37
C LYS A 438 -6.86 -6.21 -8.00
N VAL A 439 -7.02 -5.13 -7.24
CA VAL A 439 -7.59 -3.88 -7.74
C VAL A 439 -6.73 -3.30 -8.87
N TRP A 440 -5.41 -3.22 -8.69
CA TRP A 440 -4.51 -2.70 -9.73
C TRP A 440 -4.50 -3.58 -10.99
N GLN A 441 -4.48 -4.89 -10.84
CA GLN A 441 -4.52 -5.79 -12.01
C GLN A 441 -5.86 -5.73 -12.73
N LYS A 442 -6.97 -5.62 -11.99
CA LYS A 442 -8.31 -5.43 -12.56
C LYS A 442 -8.41 -4.07 -13.26
N TYR A 443 -7.86 -3.01 -12.68
CA TYR A 443 -7.77 -1.70 -13.32
C TYR A 443 -7.05 -1.80 -14.67
N PHE A 444 -5.91 -2.50 -14.73
CA PHE A 444 -5.20 -2.70 -15.99
C PHE A 444 -6.04 -3.45 -17.03
N GLU A 445 -6.70 -4.54 -16.64
CA GLU A 445 -7.64 -5.27 -17.49
C GLU A 445 -8.76 -4.38 -18.04
N MET A 446 -9.38 -3.58 -17.17
CA MET A 446 -10.48 -2.69 -17.57
C MET A 446 -9.98 -1.53 -18.44
N SER A 447 -8.77 -1.04 -18.21
CA SER A 447 -8.19 0.14 -18.90
C SER A 447 -7.81 -0.10 -20.35
N THR A 448 -7.77 -1.35 -20.76
CA THR A 448 -7.41 -1.76 -22.12
C THR A 448 -8.62 -2.16 -22.97
N GLY A 449 -9.82 -2.21 -22.38
CA GLY A 449 -11.05 -2.58 -23.07
C GLY A 449 -11.08 -4.03 -23.59
N GLN A 450 -12.04 -4.35 -24.45
CA GLN A 450 -12.29 -5.72 -24.94
C GLN A 450 -11.19 -6.28 -25.85
N GLN A 451 -10.43 -5.42 -26.53
CA GLN A 451 -9.40 -5.85 -27.49
C GLN A 451 -8.00 -5.93 -26.88
N GLY A 452 -7.86 -5.70 -25.57
CA GLY A 452 -6.58 -5.38 -24.95
C GLY A 452 -6.06 -6.37 -23.91
N THR A 453 -6.53 -7.63 -23.86
CA THR A 453 -6.06 -8.61 -22.86
C THR A 453 -4.53 -8.74 -22.85
N ASP A 454 -3.91 -8.84 -24.03
CA ASP A 454 -2.45 -8.90 -24.15
C ASP A 454 -1.78 -7.65 -23.54
N LEU A 455 -2.31 -6.47 -23.88
CA LEU A 455 -1.84 -5.18 -23.35
C LEU A 455 -2.06 -5.07 -21.84
N ALA A 456 -3.16 -5.60 -21.29
CA ALA A 456 -3.41 -5.63 -19.86
C ALA A 456 -2.33 -6.43 -19.14
N VAL A 457 -1.98 -7.61 -19.67
CA VAL A 457 -0.94 -8.46 -19.11
C VAL A 457 0.42 -7.79 -19.21
N GLN A 458 0.73 -7.12 -20.31
CA GLN A 458 1.96 -6.32 -20.41
C GLN A 458 2.01 -5.21 -19.35
N ARG A 459 0.89 -4.51 -19.11
CA ARG A 459 0.79 -3.49 -18.04
C ARG A 459 0.93 -4.10 -16.64
N ILE A 460 0.35 -5.28 -16.40
CA ILE A 460 0.49 -6.02 -15.14
C ILE A 460 1.94 -6.43 -14.92
N LEU A 461 2.59 -7.04 -15.93
CA LEU A 461 3.99 -7.43 -15.87
C LEU A 461 4.92 -6.22 -15.66
N ARG A 462 4.53 -5.06 -16.17
CA ARG A 462 5.31 -3.82 -16.00
C ARG A 462 5.13 -3.18 -14.64
N TRP A 463 3.91 -3.14 -14.11
CA TRP A 463 3.57 -2.29 -12.96
C TRP A 463 3.07 -3.04 -11.72
N MET A 464 2.49 -4.23 -11.84
CA MET A 464 2.01 -5.04 -10.71
C MET A 464 2.30 -6.55 -10.91
N PRO A 465 3.59 -6.93 -11.07
CA PRO A 465 3.98 -8.28 -11.52
C PRO A 465 3.98 -9.28 -10.37
N VAL A 466 2.85 -9.47 -9.71
CA VAL A 466 2.73 -10.34 -8.53
C VAL A 466 1.41 -11.10 -8.50
N PHE A 467 1.37 -12.27 -7.88
CA PHE A 467 0.11 -12.97 -7.65
C PHE A 467 -0.56 -12.51 -6.36
N GLY A 468 -1.85 -12.18 -6.41
CA GLY A 468 -2.60 -11.72 -5.24
C GLY A 468 -2.63 -12.72 -4.09
N ASP A 469 -2.67 -14.03 -4.36
CA ASP A 469 -2.78 -15.09 -3.36
C ASP A 469 -1.43 -15.64 -2.85
N ARG A 470 -0.30 -15.13 -3.37
CA ARG A 470 1.05 -15.68 -3.10
C ARG A 470 2.08 -14.64 -2.67
N THR A 471 1.66 -13.40 -2.42
CA THR A 471 2.59 -12.29 -2.21
C THR A 471 2.41 -11.71 -0.82
N ALA A 472 3.39 -11.92 0.05
CA ALA A 472 3.43 -11.27 1.37
C ALA A 472 3.66 -9.74 1.24
N PRO A 473 3.32 -8.91 2.25
CA PRO A 473 3.53 -7.47 2.20
C PRO A 473 4.98 -7.06 1.91
N SER A 474 5.95 -7.63 2.64
CA SER A 474 7.38 -7.39 2.41
C SER A 474 7.81 -7.64 0.96
N MET A 475 7.28 -8.70 0.37
CA MET A 475 7.57 -9.14 -1.00
C MET A 475 6.87 -8.30 -2.06
N LEU A 476 5.67 -7.80 -1.77
CA LEU A 476 4.97 -6.81 -2.59
C LEU A 476 5.85 -5.56 -2.70
N LEU A 477 6.32 -5.03 -1.58
CA LEU A 477 7.18 -3.85 -1.54
C LEU A 477 8.51 -4.07 -2.31
N GLU A 478 9.22 -5.17 -2.04
CA GLU A 478 10.48 -5.48 -2.73
C GLU A 478 10.27 -5.58 -4.25
N THR A 479 9.15 -6.15 -4.69
CA THR A 479 8.86 -6.31 -6.12
C THR A 479 8.50 -4.96 -6.75
N LEU A 480 7.52 -4.25 -6.20
CA LEU A 480 7.00 -3.02 -6.80
C LEU A 480 8.01 -1.88 -6.84
N SER A 481 8.91 -1.80 -5.86
CA SER A 481 9.99 -0.80 -5.86
C SER A 481 10.96 -0.91 -7.04
N THR A 482 11.06 -2.09 -7.66
CA THR A 482 11.82 -2.30 -8.91
C THR A 482 11.00 -2.07 -10.18
N HIS A 483 9.70 -1.78 -10.03
CA HIS A 483 8.73 -1.55 -11.10
C HIS A 483 8.15 -0.12 -11.03
N GLY A 484 8.98 0.85 -10.65
CA GLY A 484 8.65 2.29 -10.67
C GLY A 484 7.82 2.83 -9.51
N TRP A 485 7.41 1.97 -8.57
CA TRP A 485 6.77 2.43 -7.34
C TRP A 485 7.79 3.05 -6.39
N MET A 486 7.41 4.14 -5.72
CA MET A 486 8.30 4.86 -4.81
C MET A 486 7.87 4.67 -3.36
N LEU A 487 8.79 4.18 -2.52
CA LEU A 487 8.57 4.14 -1.08
C LEU A 487 8.83 5.52 -0.47
N ARG A 488 7.96 5.94 0.44
CA ARG A 488 8.07 7.14 1.26
C ARG A 488 7.87 6.77 2.73
N SER A 489 8.68 7.39 3.59
CA SER A 489 8.53 7.36 5.05
C SER A 489 8.18 8.72 5.64
N HIS A 490 8.51 9.78 4.93
CA HIS A 490 8.35 11.16 5.37
C HIS A 490 7.57 11.94 4.31
N PHE A 491 6.63 12.76 4.76
CA PHE A 491 5.86 13.70 3.97
C PHE A 491 6.32 15.10 4.33
N CYS A 492 6.81 15.83 3.34
CA CYS A 492 7.06 17.25 3.48
C CYS A 492 5.77 17.99 3.11
N THR A 493 5.11 18.56 4.12
CA THR A 493 3.92 19.41 3.95
C THR A 493 4.27 20.83 3.57
N ASP A 494 5.55 21.17 3.42
CA ASP A 494 6.03 22.51 3.04
C ASP A 494 5.76 22.83 1.56
N SER A 495 4.64 22.36 1.02
CA SER A 495 4.07 23.00 -0.15
C SER A 495 3.61 24.39 0.29
N PRO A 496 4.11 25.48 -0.30
CA PRO A 496 3.72 26.84 0.05
C PRO A 496 2.30 27.13 -0.46
N VAL A 497 1.29 26.43 0.08
CA VAL A 497 -0.13 26.55 -0.32
C VAL A 497 -0.74 27.89 0.14
N HIS A 498 0.01 28.71 0.88
CA HIS A 498 -0.45 30.03 1.34
C HIS A 498 0.42 31.22 0.91
N SER A 499 1.30 31.08 -0.08
CA SER A 499 1.79 32.27 -0.81
C SER A 499 0.87 32.61 -1.99
N SER A 500 -0.44 32.67 -1.71
CA SER A 500 -1.41 33.31 -2.59
C SER A 500 -1.08 34.79 -2.62
N ALA A 501 -0.37 35.22 -3.66
CA ALA A 501 -0.54 36.49 -4.34
C ALA A 501 -1.02 37.66 -3.45
N VAL A 502 -0.20 38.10 -2.50
CA VAL A 502 -0.29 39.52 -2.08
C VAL A 502 0.20 40.31 -3.29
N GLY A 503 -0.76 40.93 -3.97
CA GLY A 503 -0.54 41.62 -5.23
C GLY A 503 0.65 42.56 -5.17
N ARG A 504 1.60 42.35 -6.08
CA ARG A 504 2.30 43.47 -6.70
C ARG A 504 1.26 44.24 -7.51
N ALA A 505 0.51 45.11 -6.85
CA ALA A 505 -0.03 46.28 -7.51
C ALA A 505 1.20 47.12 -7.92
N GLY A 506 1.48 47.13 -9.22
CA GLY A 506 2.47 48.00 -9.82
C GLY A 506 2.05 49.47 -9.70
N LEU A 507 3.10 50.30 -9.74
CA LEU A 507 3.15 51.76 -9.83
C LEU A 507 2.14 52.40 -10.78
#